data_AF-A0A4Q6GMS9-F1
#
_entry.id   AF-A0A4Q6GMS9-F1
#
_cell.length_a   1.000
_cell.length_b   1.000
_cell.length_c   1.000
_cell.angle_alpha   90.00
_cell.angle_beta   90.00
_cell.angle_gamma   90.00
#
_symmetry.space_group_name_H-M   'P 1'
#
loop_
_entity.id
_entity.type
_entity.pdbx_description
1 polymer ?
#
loop_
_entity_poly.entity_id
_entity_poly.type
_entity_poly.pdbx_seq_one_letter_code
_entity_poly.pdbx_strand_id
1 'polypeptide(L)' 'MHAAGQSSYPPSWYAASATLLPEQPVLQGRIDADVCILGAGYTGLSAALELAEAGYKV' A
#
# COMPACT_ATOMS: atom_id res chain seq x y z
N MET A 1 -3.11 11.44 17.17
CA MET A 1 -2.04 10.60 16.59
C MET A 1 -2.43 9.15 16.82
N HIS A 2 -3.07 8.50 15.85
CA HIS A 2 -3.30 7.06 15.93
C HIS A 2 -2.08 6.37 15.34
N ALA A 3 -1.30 5.69 16.18
CA ALA A 3 -0.33 4.72 15.70
C ALA A 3 -1.09 3.66 14.90
N ALA A 4 -0.72 3.45 13.64
CA ALA A 4 -1.22 2.31 12.88
C ALA A 4 -0.80 1.05 13.65
N GLY A 5 -1.78 0.35 14.25
CA GLY A 5 -1.51 -0.85 15.01
C GLY A 5 -0.85 -1.87 14.11
N GLN A 6 0.38 -2.28 14.42
CA GLN A 6 1.05 -3.35 13.70
C GLN A 6 0.28 -4.65 13.93
N SER A 7 -0.57 -5.05 12.98
CA SER A 7 -1.13 -6.40 12.97
C SER A 7 -0.02 -7.36 12.56
N SER A 8 0.51 -8.12 13.52
CA SER A 8 1.45 -9.20 13.22
C SER A 8 0.71 -10.34 12.51
N TYR A 9 1.33 -10.90 11.47
CA TYR A 9 0.79 -12.09 10.82
C TYR A 9 0.72 -13.27 11.82
N PRO A 10 -0.26 -14.18 11.69
CA PRO A 10 -0.28 -15.39 12.50
C PRO A 10 0.98 -16.24 12.26
N PRO A 11 1.42 -17.04 13.26
CA PRO A 11 2.57 -17.93 13.11
C PRO A 11 2.39 -18.84 11.90
N SER A 12 3.25 -18.68 10.91
CA SER A 12 3.18 -19.39 9.64
C SER A 12 4.56 -19.43 9.00
N TRP A 13 4.78 -20.36 8.07
CA TRP A 13 6.03 -20.42 7.32
C TRP A 13 6.30 -19.08 6.61
N TYR A 14 5.27 -18.48 5.99
CA TYR A 14 5.38 -17.17 5.33
C TYR A 14 5.84 -16.08 6.30
N ALA A 15 5.23 -15.97 7.49
CA ALA A 15 5.65 -14.98 8.48
C ALA A 15 7.09 -15.18 8.98
N ALA A 16 7.59 -16.42 8.98
CA ALA A 16 8.94 -16.76 9.42
C ALA A 16 10.01 -16.58 8.33
N SER A 17 9.64 -16.72 7.05
CA SER A 17 10.60 -16.73 5.93
C SER A 17 10.54 -15.48 5.05
N ALA A 18 9.47 -14.70 5.11
CA ALA A 18 9.34 -13.51 4.29
C ALA A 18 10.27 -12.40 4.77
N THR A 19 10.95 -11.75 3.82
CA THR A 19 11.65 -10.50 4.09
C THR A 19 10.63 -9.41 4.35
N LEU A 20 10.70 -8.79 5.52
CA LEU A 20 9.87 -7.63 5.84
C LEU A 20 10.24 -6.47 4.92
N LEU A 21 9.22 -5.79 4.41
CA LEU A 21 9.41 -4.52 3.73
C LEU A 21 9.98 -3.49 4.74
N PRO A 22 10.84 -2.56 4.29
CA PRO A 22 11.23 -1.44 5.12
C PRO A 22 9.99 -0.63 5.51
N GLU A 23 10.10 0.10 6.62
CA GLU A 23 9.03 0.98 7.07
C GLU A 23 8.69 1.99 5.96
N GLN A 24 7.41 2.05 5.62
CA GLN A 24 6.91 2.96 4.60
C GLN A 24 6.59 4.29 5.27
N PRO A 25 7.14 5.42 4.77
CA PRO A 25 6.88 6.71 5.38
C PRO A 25 5.39 7.05 5.29
N VAL A 26 4.88 7.63 6.37
CA VAL A 26 3.50 8.13 6.39
C VAL A 26 3.35 9.24 5.35
N LEU A 27 2.25 9.21 4.60
CA LEU A 27 1.92 10.26 3.65
C LEU A 27 1.90 11.63 4.35
N GLN A 28 2.62 12.60 3.78
CA GLN A 28 2.71 13.96 4.31
C GLN A 28 1.91 14.94 3.47
N GLY A 29 1.27 15.91 4.13
CA GLY A 29 0.52 16.97 3.47
C GLY A 29 -0.78 16.49 2.81
N ARG A 30 -1.34 17.34 1.94
CA ARG A 30 -2.55 17.04 1.17
C ARG A 30 -2.14 16.63 -0.24
N ILE A 31 -2.64 15.48 -0.68
CA ILE A 31 -2.55 15.01 -2.07
C ILE A 31 -3.96 15.03 -2.63
N ASP A 32 -4.16 15.73 -3.75
CA ASP A 32 -5.37 15.59 -4.57
C ASP A 32 -5.10 14.52 -5.63
N ALA A 33 -5.99 13.56 -5.79
CA ALA A 33 -5.93 12.51 -6.81
C ALA A 33 -7.35 12.33 -7.40
N ASP A 34 -7.44 11.86 -8.63
CA ASP A 34 -8.73 11.50 -9.23
C ASP A 34 -9.23 10.18 -8.60
N VAL A 35 -8.31 9.26 -8.30
CA VAL A 35 -8.59 7.98 -7.63
C VAL A 35 -7.55 7.70 -6.56
N CYS A 36 -7.99 7.28 -5.37
CA CYS A 36 -7.11 6.84 -4.28
C CYS A 36 -7.19 5.32 -4.11
N ILE A 37 -6.04 4.64 -4.09
CA ILE A 37 -5.96 3.17 -3.94
C ILE A 37 -5.50 2.82 -2.53
N LEU A 38 -6.30 1.98 -1.85
CA LEU A 38 -5.96 1.44 -0.54
C LEU A 38 -5.42 0.01 -0.68
N GLY A 39 -4.09 -0.12 -0.58
CA GLY A 39 -3.38 -1.39 -0.61
C GLY A 39 -2.50 -1.55 -1.87
N ALA A 40 -1.20 -1.67 -1.67
CA ALA A 40 -0.19 -1.84 -2.72
C ALA A 40 0.11 -3.32 -3.03
N GLY A 41 -0.93 -4.16 -3.01
CA GLY A 41 -0.84 -5.55 -3.48
C GLY A 41 -0.93 -5.63 -5.00
N TYR A 42 -0.87 -6.85 -5.56
CA TYR A 42 -0.91 -7.07 -7.00
C TYR A 42 -2.10 -6.37 -7.68
N THR A 43 -3.31 -6.57 -7.16
CA THR A 43 -4.53 -5.94 -7.70
C THR A 43 -4.50 -4.41 -7.62
N GLY A 44 -4.04 -3.86 -6.50
CA GLY A 44 -3.96 -2.40 -6.33
C GLY A 44 -2.96 -1.77 -7.29
N LEU A 45 -1.80 -2.40 -7.48
CA LEU A 45 -0.78 -1.92 -8.41
C LEU A 45 -1.20 -2.07 -9.88
N SER A 46 -1.85 -3.17 -10.25
CA SER A 46 -2.41 -3.33 -11.60
C SER A 46 -3.47 -2.27 -11.89
N ALA A 47 -4.39 -2.03 -10.95
CA ALA A 47 -5.39 -0.98 -11.09
C ALA A 47 -4.77 0.42 -11.20
N ALA A 48 -3.72 0.71 -10.41
CA ALA A 48 -3.00 1.98 -10.48
C ALA A 48 -2.37 2.19 -11.87
N LEU A 49 -1.73 1.15 -12.41
CA LEU A 49 -1.11 1.21 -13.73
C LEU A 49 -2.16 1.49 -14.82
N GLU A 50 -3.24 0.72 -14.85
CA GLU A 50 -4.31 0.87 -15.83
C GLU A 50 -4.99 2.24 -15.76
N LEU A 51 -5.22 2.77 -14.55
CA LEU A 51 -5.78 4.11 -14.35
C LEU A 51 -4.82 5.22 -14.81
N ALA A 52 -3.53 5.09 -14.50
CA ALA A 52 -2.51 6.03 -14.95
C ALA A 52 -2.38 6.04 -16.48
N GLU A 53 -2.39 4.88 -17.13
CA GLU A 53 -2.38 4.75 -18.60
C GLU A 53 -3.62 5.36 -19.25
N ALA A 54 -4.78 5.30 -18.57
CA ALA A 54 -6.01 5.97 -18.99
C ALA A 54 -6.03 7.50 -18.73
N GLY A 55 -4.97 8.04 -18.11
CA GLY A 55 -4.79 9.48 -17.89
C GLY A 55 -5.31 10.01 -16.55
N TYR A 56 -5.69 9.14 -15.62
CA TYR A 56 -6.09 9.55 -14.28
C TYR A 56 -4.87 9.83 -13.41
N LYS A 57 -4.99 10.82 -12.52
CA LYS A 57 -4.06 11.02 -11.42
C LYS A 57 -4.40 10.04 -10.30
N VAL A 58 -3.54 9.05 -10.11
CA VAL A 58 -3.65 7.97 -9.11
C VAL A 58 -2.40 7.86 -8.27
#